data_AF-A0A3M1T462-F1
#
_entry.id   AF-A0A3M1T462-F1
#
_cell.length_a   1.000
_cell.length_b   1.000
_cell.length_c   1.000
_cell.angle_alpha   90.00
_cell.angle_beta   90.00
_cell.angle_gamma   90.00
#
_symmetry.space_group_name_H-M   'P 1'
#
loop_
_entity.id
_entity.type
_entity.pdbx_description
1 polymer ?
#
loop_
_entity_poly.entity_id
_entity_poly.type
_entity_poly.pdbx_seq_one_letter_code
_entity_poly.pdbx_strand_id
1 'polypeptide(L)' 'MKLPNGHKADLGDKLERYSLNPDHPKGKHKALLFEKRLGITLKNKDILEQALREAAREGEAE' A
#
# COMPACT_ATOMS: atom_id res chain seq x y z
N MET A 1 -13.25 12.53 -9.79
CA MET A 1 -14.02 12.85 -8.55
C MET A 1 -13.28 12.30 -7.34
N LYS A 2 -13.38 12.87 -6.12
CA LYS A 2 -12.75 12.23 -4.95
C LYS A 2 -13.36 10.85 -4.67
N LEU A 3 -12.56 9.93 -4.12
CA LEU A 3 -13.07 8.61 -3.70
C LEU A 3 -14.16 8.79 -2.61
N PRO A 4 -15.39 8.30 -2.83
CA PRO A 4 -16.45 8.36 -1.83
C PRO A 4 -16.01 7.67 -0.53
N ASN A 5 -16.15 8.35 0.61
CA ASN A 5 -15.74 7.85 1.92
C ASN A 5 -14.26 7.47 2.04
N GLY A 6 -13.35 8.10 1.28
CA GLY A 6 -11.91 7.81 1.33
C GLY A 6 -11.26 7.89 2.72
N HIS A 7 -11.81 8.73 3.62
CA HIS A 7 -11.39 8.82 5.03
C HIS A 7 -11.68 7.56 5.86
N LYS A 8 -12.52 6.64 5.35
CA LYS A 8 -12.83 5.34 5.96
C LYS A 8 -12.09 4.19 5.29
N ALA A 9 -11.05 4.47 4.50
CA ALA A 9 -10.27 3.43 3.83
C ALA A 9 -9.66 2.46 4.85
N ASP A 10 -9.95 1.18 4.66
CA ASP A 10 -9.39 0.06 5.41
C ASP A 10 -8.48 -0.75 4.48
N LEU A 11 -7.23 -0.93 4.89
CA LEU A 11 -6.22 -1.66 4.12
C LEU A 11 -6.15 -3.15 4.52
N GLY A 12 -6.81 -3.54 5.62
CA GLY A 12 -6.72 -4.88 6.19
C GLY A 12 -5.27 -5.31 6.42
N ASP A 13 -4.96 -6.57 6.10
CA ASP A 13 -3.63 -7.18 6.21
C ASP A 13 -2.90 -7.29 4.85
N LYS A 14 -3.39 -6.57 3.83
CA LYS A 14 -2.93 -6.72 2.45
C LYS A 14 -1.51 -6.22 2.26
N LEU A 15 -1.05 -5.27 3.09
CA LEU A 15 0.33 -4.81 3.05
C LEU A 15 1.27 -5.94 3.47
N GLU A 16 0.98 -6.63 4.57
CA GLU A 16 1.89 -7.64 5.10
C GLU A 16 1.74 -9.00 4.44
N ARG A 17 0.51 -9.41 4.09
CA ARG A 17 0.28 -10.73 3.49
C ARG A 17 0.56 -10.77 1.99
N TYR A 18 0.50 -9.62 1.31
CA TYR A 18 0.55 -9.56 -0.15
C TYR A 18 1.55 -8.53 -0.69
N SER A 19 1.34 -7.24 -0.49
CA SER A 19 2.02 -6.17 -1.24
C SER A 19 3.50 -6.00 -0.87
N LEU A 20 3.85 -6.21 0.40
CA LEU A 20 5.21 -6.12 0.93
C LEU A 20 5.77 -7.51 1.31
N ASN A 21 5.08 -8.58 0.89
CA ASN A 21 5.48 -9.94 1.17
C ASN A 21 6.34 -10.52 0.02
N PRO A 22 7.66 -10.71 0.22
CA PRO A 22 8.53 -11.29 -0.79
C PRO A 22 8.26 -12.78 -1.05
N ASP A 23 7.63 -13.48 -0.11
CA ASP A 23 7.32 -14.91 -0.22
C ASP A 23 5.95 -15.18 -0.86
N HIS A 24 5.12 -14.14 -1.01
CA HIS A 24 3.79 -14.31 -1.62
C HIS A 24 3.91 -14.62 -3.12
N PRO A 25 3.28 -15.70 -3.63
CA PRO A 25 3.50 -16.20 -5.00
C PRO A 25 3.25 -15.15 -6.09
N LYS A 26 2.28 -14.25 -5.86
CA LYS A 26 1.95 -13.13 -6.75
C LYS A 26 2.41 -11.76 -6.22
N GLY A 27 2.71 -11.67 -4.93
CA GLY A 27 2.97 -10.41 -4.22
C GLY A 27 4.44 -10.00 -4.26
N LYS A 28 5.33 -10.99 -4.39
CA LYS A 28 6.78 -10.84 -4.46
C LYS A 28 7.28 -9.76 -5.43
N HIS A 29 6.66 -9.60 -6.59
CA HIS A 29 7.07 -8.58 -7.56
C HIS A 29 6.71 -7.16 -7.11
N LYS A 30 5.62 -6.99 -6.34
CA LYS A 30 5.26 -5.71 -5.71
C LYS A 30 6.20 -5.41 -4.55
N ALA A 31 6.49 -6.40 -3.70
CA ALA A 31 7.43 -6.26 -2.60
C ALA A 31 8.81 -5.82 -3.11
N LEU A 32 9.30 -6.48 -4.16
CA LEU A 32 10.56 -6.11 -4.81
C LEU A 32 10.53 -4.69 -5.38
N LEU A 33 9.42 -4.28 -6.02
CA LEU A 33 9.30 -2.94 -6.58
C LEU A 33 9.36 -1.87 -5.49
N PHE A 34 8.60 -2.04 -4.39
CA PHE A 34 8.58 -1.12 -3.27
C PHE A 34 9.96 -1.02 -2.60
N GLU A 35 10.62 -2.15 -2.39
CA GLU A 35 11.96 -2.19 -1.81
C GLU A 35 12.98 -1.49 -2.73
N LYS A 36 13.03 -1.85 -4.01
CA LYS A 36 14.07 -1.35 -4.93
C LYS A 36 13.89 0.11 -5.32
N ARG A 37 12.66 0.61 -5.40
CA ARG A 37 12.38 1.99 -5.83
C ARG A 37 12.27 2.97 -4.67
N LEU A 38 11.72 2.51 -3.55
CA LEU A 38 11.33 3.40 -2.44
C LEU A 38 11.95 3.00 -1.10
N GLY A 39 12.67 1.86 -1.02
CA GLY A 39 13.21 1.36 0.25
C GLY A 39 12.11 0.91 1.23
N ILE A 40 10.89 0.67 0.74
CA ILE A 40 9.77 0.28 1.58
C ILE A 40 9.70 -1.25 1.65
N THR A 41 9.64 -1.76 2.87
CA THR A 41 9.56 -3.18 3.23
C THR A 41 8.56 -3.35 4.38
N LEU A 42 8.34 -4.59 4.82
CA LEU A 42 7.56 -4.88 6.03
C LEU A 42 8.04 -4.11 7.28
N LYS A 43 9.33 -3.81 7.40
CA LYS A 43 9.92 -3.14 8.58
C LYS A 43 9.50 -1.67 8.70
N ASN A 44 9.09 -1.05 7.60
CA ASN A 44 8.67 0.34 7.50
C ASN A 44 7.37 0.48 6.70
N LYS A 45 6.48 -0.51 6.85
CA LYS A 45 5.18 -0.59 6.14
C LYS A 45 4.31 0.65 6.38
N ASP A 46 4.46 1.29 7.53
CA ASP A 46 3.64 2.41 7.99
C ASP A 46 3.74 3.61 7.03
N ILE A 47 4.89 3.77 6.36
CA ILE A 47 5.10 4.79 5.32
C ILE A 47 4.12 4.59 4.17
N LEU A 48 3.98 3.35 3.67
CA LEU A 48 3.07 3.03 2.58
C LEU A 48 1.61 3.09 3.05
N GLU A 49 1.32 2.64 4.27
CA GLU A 49 -0.02 2.74 4.85
C GLU A 49 -0.50 4.20 4.94
N GLN A 50 0.32 5.10 5.46
CA GLN A 50 -0.01 6.52 5.56
C GLN A 50 -0.24 7.14 4.17
N ALA A 51 0.67 6.88 3.22
CA ALA A 51 0.55 7.37 1.86
C ALA A 51 -0.73 6.88 1.16
N LEU A 52 -1.11 5.61 1.36
CA LEU A 52 -2.35 5.05 0.80
C LEU A 52 -3.60 5.66 1.44
N ARG A 53 -3.61 5.88 2.75
CA ARG A 53 -4.73 6.52 3.45
C ARG A 53 -4.90 7.99 3.02
N GLU A 54 -3.79 8.70 2.83
CA GLU A 54 -3.81 10.07 2.31
C GLU A 54 -4.31 10.11 0.86
N ALA A 55 -3.78 9.24 0.00
CA ALA A 55 -4.23 9.11 -1.38
C ALA A 55 -5.72 8.74 -1.47
N ALA A 56 -6.23 7.88 -0.59
CA ALA A 56 -7.65 7.55 -0.55
C ALA A 56 -8.51 8.76 -0.17
N ARG A 57 -8.04 9.62 0.75
CA ARG A 57 -8.76 10.81 1.21
C ARG A 57 -8.79 11.94 0.19
N GLU A 58 -7.64 12.22 -0.41
CA GLU A 58 -7.43 13.44 -1.20
C GLU A 58 -7.32 13.18 -2.70
N GLY A 59 -7.03 11.94 -3.10
CA GLY A 59 -6.83 11.55 -4.48
C GLY A 59 -8.11 11.61 -5.32
N GLU A 60 -7.90 11.81 -6.61
CA GLU A 60 -8.95 11.73 -7.62
C GLU A 60 -9.13 10.27 -8.07
N ALA A 61 -10.39 9.83 -8.10
CA ALA A 61 -10.86 8.62 -8.73
C ALA A 61 -11.58 9.00 -10.04
N GLU A 62 -11.21 8.34 -11.13
CA GLU A 62 -11.83 8.48 -12.45
C GLU A 62 -12.90 7.40 -12.68
#